data_AF-A0A0G0L906-F1
#
_entry.id   AF-A0A0G0L906-F1
#
_cell.length_a   1.000
_cell.length_b   1.000
_cell.length_c   1.000
_cell.angle_alpha   90.00
_cell.angle_beta   90.00
_cell.angle_gamma   90.00
#
_symmetry.space_group_name_H-M   'P 1'
#
loop_
_entity.id
_entity.type
_entity.pdbx_description
1 polymer ?
#
loop_
_entity_poly.entity_id
_entity_poly.type
_entity_poly.pdbx_seq_one_letter_code
_entity_poly.pdbx_strand_id
1 'polypeptide(L)'
;MEIILFGLVFFVAGIISELIGFGVATISMSILPFILPLDVVIPLVAITAMIATGIVAFQTKSKDVFKHITPLLAGSVIGVVIGMFFLNVIDKKILSATLGLFLVAYALYGTIIKKHYFHTGKKLGIFIGILSGFFGSFLNIHGPFVGIYSSSDGRASKEDIKDMIATYIFITGLLTITGHALAERVTKEVLTYFLISLPFLILGLLTGTKLFKNIDAKTVKYGVYLFVFIAGTSLLFLK
;
A
#
# COMPACT_ATOMS: atom_id res chain seq x y z
N MET A 1 -19.30 9.98 15.69
CA MET A 1 -19.16 10.36 14.27
C MET A 1 -17.80 9.93 13.72
N GLU A 2 -16.71 10.18 14.46
CA GLU A 2 -15.34 9.81 14.05
C GLU A 2 -15.13 8.31 13.84
N ILE A 3 -15.65 7.45 14.73
CA ILE A 3 -15.51 5.98 14.59
C ILE A 3 -16.21 5.45 13.32
N ILE A 4 -17.37 6.03 12.95
CA ILE A 4 -18.09 5.62 11.74
C ILE A 4 -17.31 6.01 10.49
N LEU A 5 -16.77 7.25 10.46
CA LEU A 5 -15.92 7.70 9.36
C LEU A 5 -14.66 6.84 9.25
N PHE A 6 -13.98 6.58 10.38
CA PHE A 6 -12.82 5.69 10.46
C PHE A 6 -13.13 4.29 9.94
N GLY A 7 -14.23 3.68 10.39
CA GLY A 7 -14.68 2.37 9.92
C GLY A 7 -14.99 2.38 8.43
N LEU A 8 -15.65 3.43 7.92
CA LEU A 8 -15.96 3.58 6.50
C LEU A 8 -14.69 3.66 5.64
N VAL A 9 -13.64 4.34 6.11
CA VAL A 9 -12.34 4.36 5.43
C VAL A 9 -11.81 2.94 5.22
N PHE A 10 -11.79 2.12 6.28
CA PHE A 10 -11.31 0.74 6.19
C PHE A 10 -12.21 -0.18 5.36
N PHE A 11 -13.53 0.05 5.39
CA PHE A 11 -14.48 -0.65 4.53
C PHE A 11 -14.21 -0.37 3.04
N VAL A 12 -14.09 0.90 2.65
CA VAL A 12 -13.78 1.30 1.26
C VAL A 12 -12.38 0.82 0.86
N ALA A 13 -11.39 0.97 1.73
CA ALA A 13 -10.04 0.44 1.58
C ALA A 13 -10.02 -1.08 1.27
N GLY A 14 -10.84 -1.87 1.98
CA GLY A 14 -11.01 -3.30 1.72
C GLY A 14 -11.58 -3.56 0.33
N ILE A 15 -12.65 -2.87 -0.07
CA ILE A 15 -13.25 -3.02 -1.40
C ILE A 15 -12.23 -2.70 -2.51
N ILE A 16 -11.52 -1.58 -2.39
CA ILE A 16 -10.51 -1.16 -3.37
C ILE A 16 -9.34 -2.16 -3.42
N SER A 17 -8.96 -2.77 -2.30
CA SER A 17 -7.88 -3.76 -2.25
C SER A 17 -8.15 -5.00 -3.09
N GLU A 18 -9.38 -5.47 -3.12
CA GLU A 18 -9.76 -6.59 -3.98
C GLU A 18 -9.63 -6.24 -5.47
N LEU A 19 -9.79 -4.97 -5.82
CA LEU A 19 -9.74 -4.48 -7.20
C LEU A 19 -8.30 -4.24 -7.70
N ILE A 20 -7.41 -3.70 -6.85
CA ILE A 20 -6.06 -3.27 -7.26
C ILE A 20 -4.91 -3.97 -6.53
N GLY A 21 -5.18 -4.74 -5.47
CA GLY A 21 -4.20 -5.55 -4.72
C GLY A 21 -3.51 -4.85 -3.54
N PHE A 22 -3.70 -3.54 -3.35
CA PHE A 22 -3.02 -2.76 -2.30
C PHE A 22 -3.83 -1.51 -1.83
N GLY A 23 -5.14 -1.55 -2.02
CA GLY A 23 -6.04 -0.43 -1.75
C GLY A 23 -6.06 0.05 -0.29
N VAL A 24 -5.77 -0.82 0.68
CA VAL A 24 -5.77 -0.48 2.11
C VAL A 24 -4.76 0.62 2.39
N ALA A 25 -3.51 0.43 1.98
CA ALA A 25 -2.50 1.45 2.19
C ALA A 25 -2.84 2.75 1.45
N THR A 26 -3.28 2.65 0.19
CA THR A 26 -3.58 3.83 -0.63
C THR A 26 -4.73 4.66 -0.07
N ILE A 27 -5.87 4.05 0.24
CA ILE A 27 -7.06 4.76 0.73
C ILE A 27 -6.84 5.24 2.16
N SER A 28 -6.32 4.40 3.04
CA SER A 28 -6.14 4.76 4.44
C SER A 28 -5.09 5.85 4.62
N MET A 29 -3.94 5.79 3.94
CA MET A 29 -2.93 6.87 4.00
C MET A 29 -3.38 8.16 3.33
N SER A 30 -4.42 8.12 2.48
CA SER A 30 -4.99 9.31 1.86
C SER A 30 -5.99 10.04 2.77
N ILE A 31 -6.55 9.38 3.79
CA ILE A 31 -7.62 9.96 4.63
C ILE A 31 -7.20 10.05 6.09
N LEU A 32 -6.67 8.97 6.65
CA LEU A 32 -6.43 8.87 8.09
C LEU A 32 -5.46 9.93 8.63
N PRO A 33 -4.44 10.42 7.90
CA PRO A 33 -3.60 11.52 8.39
C PRO A 33 -4.35 12.82 8.69
N PHE A 34 -5.56 13.02 8.15
CA PHE A 34 -6.40 14.16 8.47
C PHE A 34 -7.21 13.99 9.77
N ILE A 35 -7.27 12.76 10.30
CA ILE A 35 -8.10 12.39 11.45
C ILE A 35 -7.25 11.98 12.65
N LEU A 36 -6.10 11.33 12.38
CA LEU A 36 -5.23 10.76 13.40
C LEU A 36 -3.76 11.19 13.18
N PRO A 37 -2.96 11.27 14.24
CA PRO A 37 -1.52 11.53 14.12
C PRO A 37 -0.81 10.48 13.27
N LEU A 38 0.15 10.90 12.44
CA LEU A 38 0.91 10.00 11.56
C LEU A 38 1.63 8.87 12.30
N ASP A 39 2.07 9.12 13.52
CA ASP A 39 2.67 8.14 14.43
C ASP A 39 1.73 6.99 14.80
N VAL A 40 0.41 7.20 14.76
CA VAL A 40 -0.60 6.15 14.90
C VAL A 40 -0.96 5.56 13.53
N VAL A 41 -1.16 6.40 12.52
CA VAL A 41 -1.65 5.99 11.19
C VAL A 41 -0.67 5.04 10.49
N ILE A 42 0.63 5.35 10.49
CA ILE A 42 1.64 4.56 9.77
C ILE A 42 1.68 3.11 10.25
N PRO A 43 1.88 2.80 11.55
CA PRO A 43 1.90 1.42 12.02
C PRO A 43 0.52 0.75 11.93
N LEU A 44 -0.58 1.49 12.15
CA LEU A 44 -1.93 0.97 11.98
C LEU A 44 -2.17 0.47 10.55
N VAL A 45 -1.80 1.29 9.56
CA VAL A 45 -1.95 0.95 8.14
C VAL A 45 -1.01 -0.19 7.76
N ALA A 46 0.21 -0.25 8.31
CA ALA A 46 1.13 -1.36 8.07
C ALA A 46 0.51 -2.70 8.51
N ILE A 47 -0.05 -2.75 9.73
CA ILE A 47 -0.69 -3.95 10.29
C ILE A 47 -1.91 -4.37 9.45
N THR A 48 -2.81 -3.43 9.18
CA THR A 48 -4.04 -3.71 8.42
C THR A 48 -3.76 -4.11 6.98
N ALA A 49 -2.82 -3.44 6.31
CA ALA A 49 -2.41 -3.78 4.96
C ALA A 49 -1.76 -5.16 4.90
N MET A 50 -0.83 -5.47 5.82
CA MET A 50 -0.19 -6.80 5.88
C MET A 50 -1.24 -7.90 6.02
N ILE A 51 -2.22 -7.74 6.91
CA ILE A 51 -3.26 -8.75 7.11
C ILE A 51 -4.13 -8.91 5.86
N ALA A 52 -4.59 -7.81 5.29
CA ALA A 52 -5.40 -7.84 4.07
C ALA A 52 -4.65 -8.52 2.91
N THR A 53 -3.40 -8.13 2.67
CA THR A 53 -2.59 -8.74 1.62
C THR A 53 -2.16 -10.16 1.94
N GLY A 54 -2.02 -10.51 3.22
CA GLY A 54 -1.78 -11.88 3.67
C GLY A 54 -2.93 -12.80 3.28
N ILE A 55 -4.18 -12.39 3.51
CA ILE A 55 -5.37 -13.15 3.10
C ILE A 55 -5.35 -13.42 1.59
N VAL A 56 -5.01 -12.41 0.78
CA VAL A 56 -4.90 -12.55 -0.68
C VAL A 56 -3.72 -13.45 -1.05
N ALA A 57 -2.55 -13.27 -0.42
CA ALA A 57 -1.35 -14.06 -0.67
C ALA A 57 -1.53 -15.54 -0.33
N PHE A 58 -2.29 -15.88 0.73
CA PHE A 58 -2.64 -17.26 1.06
C PHE A 58 -3.58 -17.91 0.03
N GLN A 59 -4.33 -17.09 -0.71
CA GLN A 59 -5.23 -17.55 -1.77
C GLN A 59 -4.60 -17.48 -3.17
N THR A 60 -3.35 -17.00 -3.28
CA THR A 60 -2.59 -16.92 -4.53
C THR A 60 -2.61 -18.26 -5.25
N LYS A 61 -2.95 -18.22 -6.53
CA LYS A 61 -2.89 -19.39 -7.44
C LYS A 61 -1.84 -19.22 -8.52
N SER A 62 -1.26 -18.02 -8.61
CA SER A 62 -0.27 -17.65 -9.60
C SER A 62 1.02 -18.46 -9.43
N LYS A 63 1.46 -19.09 -10.51
CA LYS A 63 2.73 -19.83 -10.54
C LYS A 63 3.88 -18.83 -10.60
N ASP A 64 5.04 -19.22 -10.06
CA ASP A 64 6.28 -18.41 -10.16
C ASP A 64 6.23 -17.01 -9.52
N VAL A 65 5.28 -16.73 -8.61
CA VAL A 65 5.22 -15.46 -7.87
C VAL A 65 6.55 -15.18 -7.18
N PHE A 66 7.05 -16.13 -6.41
CA PHE A 66 8.33 -16.00 -5.69
C PHE A 66 9.50 -15.73 -6.63
N LYS A 67 9.54 -16.37 -7.80
CA LYS A 67 10.61 -16.16 -8.79
C LYS A 67 10.65 -14.70 -9.27
N HIS A 68 9.49 -14.08 -9.46
CA HIS A 68 9.39 -12.68 -9.89
C HIS A 68 9.66 -11.68 -8.78
N ILE A 69 9.16 -11.94 -7.57
CA ILE A 69 9.28 -10.97 -6.46
C ILE A 69 10.59 -11.09 -5.69
N THR A 70 11.33 -12.20 -5.78
CA THR A 70 12.58 -12.41 -5.01
C THR A 70 13.61 -11.27 -5.17
N PRO A 71 13.89 -10.75 -6.39
CA PRO A 71 14.80 -9.60 -6.53
C PRO A 71 14.30 -8.36 -5.78
N LEU A 72 12.99 -8.10 -5.82
CA LEU A 72 12.38 -6.99 -5.08
C LEU A 72 12.49 -7.22 -3.58
N LEU A 73 12.20 -8.44 -3.10
CA LEU A 73 12.31 -8.79 -1.68
C LEU A 73 13.73 -8.57 -1.17
N ALA A 74 14.74 -9.02 -1.93
CA ALA A 74 16.15 -8.82 -1.56
C ALA A 74 16.50 -7.34 -1.39
N GLY A 75 16.07 -6.48 -2.33
CA GLY A 75 16.25 -5.03 -2.20
C GLY A 75 15.44 -4.41 -1.06
N SER A 76 14.23 -4.92 -0.83
CA SER A 76 13.29 -4.38 0.17
C SER A 76 13.79 -4.53 1.59
N VAL A 77 14.56 -5.57 1.91
CA VAL A 77 15.17 -5.72 3.24
C VAL A 77 16.03 -4.49 3.56
N ILE A 78 16.91 -4.09 2.64
CA ILE A 78 17.77 -2.91 2.78
C ILE A 78 16.91 -1.65 2.85
N GLY A 79 15.94 -1.51 1.94
CA GLY A 79 15.04 -0.37 1.90
C GLY A 79 14.27 -0.17 3.20
N VAL A 80 13.69 -1.24 3.75
CA VAL A 80 12.92 -1.21 5.00
C VAL A 80 13.81 -0.81 6.18
N VAL A 81 15.02 -1.36 6.28
CA VAL A 81 15.95 -0.98 7.35
C VAL A 81 16.27 0.52 7.28
N ILE A 82 16.65 1.02 6.11
CA ILE A 82 16.97 2.44 5.91
C ILE A 82 15.74 3.32 6.22
N GLY A 83 14.57 2.94 5.73
CA GLY A 83 13.34 3.72 5.89
C GLY A 83 12.84 3.73 7.34
N MET A 84 13.04 2.66 8.10
CA MET A 84 12.74 2.61 9.54
C MET A 84 13.61 3.56 10.36
N PHE A 85 14.93 3.61 10.06
CA PHE A 85 15.81 4.60 10.67
C PHE A 85 15.44 6.02 10.26
N PHE A 86 15.12 6.22 8.98
CA PHE A 86 14.70 7.51 8.46
C PHE A 86 13.42 8.03 9.15
N LEU A 87 12.45 7.15 9.41
CA LEU A 87 11.22 7.50 10.13
C LEU A 87 11.48 7.98 11.58
N ASN A 88 12.62 7.63 12.20
CA ASN A 88 12.97 8.14 13.53
C ASN A 88 13.37 9.63 13.51
N VAL A 89 13.91 10.11 12.39
CA VAL A 89 14.58 11.41 12.31
C VAL A 89 13.85 12.41 11.40
N ILE A 90 12.96 11.94 10.54
CA ILE A 90 12.20 12.80 9.64
C ILE A 90 11.17 13.65 10.40
N ASP A 91 11.11 14.94 10.05
CA ASP A 91 10.09 15.84 10.56
C ASP A 91 8.69 15.48 10.03
N LYS A 92 7.66 15.63 10.87
CA LYS A 92 6.27 15.26 10.53
C LYS A 92 5.73 16.07 9.33
N LYS A 93 6.16 17.31 9.13
CA LYS A 93 5.75 18.11 7.96
C LYS A 93 6.40 17.61 6.69
N ILE A 94 7.70 17.27 6.72
CA ILE A 94 8.40 16.67 5.58
C ILE A 94 7.78 15.33 5.22
N LEU A 95 7.42 14.52 6.22
CA LEU A 95 6.76 13.23 6.05
C LEU A 95 5.40 13.39 5.34
N SER A 96 4.57 14.32 5.82
CA SER A 96 3.27 14.65 5.22
C SER A 96 3.40 15.17 3.80
N ALA A 97 4.35 16.07 3.56
CA ALA A 97 4.61 16.63 2.23
C ALA A 97 5.12 15.56 1.25
N THR A 98 5.99 14.66 1.70
CA THR A 98 6.49 13.54 0.88
C THR A 98 5.37 12.59 0.49
N LEU A 99 4.48 12.27 1.44
CA LEU A 99 3.27 11.49 1.17
C LEU A 99 2.38 12.18 0.13
N GLY A 100 2.07 13.46 0.34
CA GLY A 100 1.23 14.24 -0.58
C GLY A 100 1.81 14.29 -1.99
N LEU A 101 3.11 14.57 -2.12
CA LEU A 101 3.82 14.59 -3.39
C LEU A 101 3.76 13.22 -4.09
N PHE A 102 3.98 12.14 -3.33
CA PHE A 102 3.89 10.80 -3.89
C PHE A 102 2.48 10.49 -4.40
N LEU A 103 1.44 10.80 -3.64
CA LEU A 103 0.04 10.54 -4.03
C LEU A 103 -0.31 11.30 -5.32
N VAL A 104 0.09 12.57 -5.43
CA VAL A 104 -0.09 13.38 -6.65
C VAL A 104 0.66 12.75 -7.83
N ALA A 105 1.94 12.43 -7.65
CA ALA A 105 2.75 11.83 -8.71
C ALA A 105 2.17 10.49 -9.17
N TYR A 106 1.72 9.65 -8.24
CA TYR A 106 1.12 8.36 -8.53
C TYR A 106 -0.19 8.49 -9.31
N ALA A 107 -1.07 9.41 -8.91
CA ALA A 107 -2.32 9.68 -9.60
C ALA A 107 -2.10 10.19 -11.03
N LEU A 108 -1.16 11.12 -11.21
CA LEU A 108 -0.79 11.65 -12.54
C LEU A 108 -0.20 10.55 -13.42
N TYR A 109 0.76 9.79 -12.87
CA TYR A 109 1.37 8.66 -13.58
C TYR A 109 0.33 7.66 -14.07
N GLY A 110 -0.59 7.24 -13.19
CA GLY A 110 -1.64 6.27 -13.52
C GLY A 110 -2.68 6.78 -14.52
N THR A 111 -2.89 8.09 -14.58
CA THR A 111 -3.85 8.72 -15.49
C THR A 111 -3.25 8.98 -16.88
N ILE A 112 -2.01 9.46 -16.91
CA ILE A 112 -1.31 9.87 -18.14
C ILE A 112 -0.74 8.65 -18.86
N ILE A 113 -0.08 7.75 -18.13
CA ILE A 113 0.72 6.72 -18.76
C ILE A 113 -0.04 5.38 -18.83
N LYS A 114 -0.35 4.99 -20.06
CA LYS A 114 -1.24 3.85 -20.34
C LYS A 114 -0.52 2.50 -20.29
N LYS A 115 0.72 2.43 -20.76
CA LYS A 115 1.56 1.22 -20.81
C LYS A 115 3.03 1.59 -20.71
N HIS A 116 3.81 0.74 -20.06
CA HIS A 116 5.26 0.85 -19.99
C HIS A 116 5.84 -0.52 -20.35
N TYR A 117 6.90 -0.51 -21.14
CA TYR A 117 7.61 -1.71 -21.51
C TYR A 117 9.09 -1.50 -21.27
N PHE A 118 9.63 -2.21 -20.30
CA PHE A 118 11.08 -2.26 -20.04
C PHE A 118 11.44 -3.61 -19.46
N HIS A 119 12.69 -4.02 -19.69
CA HIS A 119 13.16 -5.35 -19.31
C HIS A 119 13.28 -5.50 -17.79
N THR A 120 12.53 -6.42 -17.20
CA THR A 120 12.60 -6.71 -15.75
C THR A 120 13.80 -7.58 -15.38
N GLY A 121 14.99 -6.97 -15.35
CA GLY A 121 16.20 -7.63 -14.86
C GLY A 121 16.28 -7.74 -13.33
N LYS A 122 17.10 -8.67 -12.81
CA LYS A 122 17.36 -8.81 -11.36
C LYS A 122 17.86 -7.52 -10.72
N LYS A 123 18.78 -6.80 -11.39
CA LYS A 123 19.34 -5.53 -10.88
C LYS A 123 18.26 -4.46 -10.70
N LEU A 124 17.39 -4.32 -11.71
CA LEU A 124 16.27 -3.39 -11.64
C LEU A 124 15.28 -3.82 -10.55
N GLY A 125 15.01 -5.11 -10.42
CA GLY A 125 14.16 -5.65 -9.35
C GLY A 125 14.68 -5.31 -7.96
N ILE A 126 15.99 -5.46 -7.72
CA ILE A 126 16.63 -5.06 -6.45
C ILE A 126 16.51 -3.56 -6.22
N PHE A 127 16.77 -2.73 -7.23
CA PHE A 127 16.66 -1.27 -7.10
C PHE A 127 15.23 -0.83 -6.78
N ILE A 128 14.23 -1.36 -7.50
CA ILE A 128 12.82 -1.11 -7.21
C ILE A 128 12.44 -1.66 -5.83
N GLY A 129 12.99 -2.80 -5.44
CA GLY A 129 12.86 -3.37 -4.10
C GLY A 129 13.34 -2.41 -3.01
N ILE A 130 14.52 -1.79 -3.17
CA ILE A 130 15.05 -0.80 -2.24
C ILE A 130 14.10 0.40 -2.13
N LEU A 131 13.66 0.97 -3.26
CA LEU A 131 12.74 2.11 -3.25
C LEU A 131 11.39 1.75 -2.60
N SER A 132 10.83 0.60 -2.98
CA SER A 132 9.57 0.09 -2.45
C SER A 132 9.66 -0.23 -0.97
N GLY A 133 10.76 -0.82 -0.50
CA GLY A 133 11.00 -1.08 0.92
C GLY A 133 11.18 0.20 1.72
N PHE A 134 11.93 1.17 1.18
CA PHE A 134 12.16 2.47 1.79
C PHE A 134 10.83 3.22 1.98
N PHE A 135 10.14 3.58 0.90
CA PHE A 135 8.86 4.29 0.99
C PHE A 135 7.76 3.44 1.63
N GLY A 136 7.82 2.13 1.46
CA GLY A 136 6.91 1.18 2.09
C GLY A 136 6.97 1.22 3.61
N SER A 137 8.18 1.23 4.17
CA SER A 137 8.36 1.16 5.63
C SER A 137 7.81 2.35 6.41
N PHE A 138 7.78 3.55 5.82
CA PHE A 138 7.36 4.77 6.53
C PHE A 138 6.13 5.46 5.93
N LEU A 139 5.74 5.16 4.70
CA LEU A 139 4.51 5.66 4.07
C LEU A 139 3.53 4.55 3.67
N ASN A 140 3.84 3.27 3.88
CA ASN A 140 3.07 2.13 3.39
C ASN A 140 2.92 2.08 1.87
N ILE A 141 3.82 2.75 1.13
CA ILE A 141 3.81 2.79 -0.33
C ILE A 141 4.65 1.64 -0.89
N HIS A 142 4.00 0.50 -1.10
CA HIS A 142 4.63 -0.65 -1.76
C HIS A 142 4.04 -0.91 -3.15
N GLY A 143 2.70 -0.96 -3.22
CA GLY A 143 1.94 -1.44 -4.37
C GLY A 143 2.26 -0.77 -5.71
N PRO A 144 2.37 0.57 -5.79
CA PRO A 144 2.73 1.25 -7.04
C PRO A 144 4.06 0.79 -7.63
N PHE A 145 5.12 0.71 -6.83
CA PHE A 145 6.45 0.31 -7.30
C PHE A 145 6.47 -1.12 -7.83
N VAL A 146 5.86 -2.04 -7.07
CA VAL A 146 5.77 -3.46 -7.43
C VAL A 146 4.86 -3.63 -8.64
N GLY A 147 3.72 -2.95 -8.69
CA GLY A 147 2.78 -3.02 -9.80
C GLY A 147 3.37 -2.49 -11.11
N ILE A 148 4.16 -1.41 -11.06
CA ILE A 148 4.91 -0.93 -12.22
C ILE A 148 5.88 -2.02 -12.66
N TYR A 149 6.76 -2.50 -11.77
CA TYR A 149 7.74 -3.54 -12.11
C TYR A 149 7.08 -4.81 -12.69
N SER A 150 6.07 -5.37 -12.02
CA SER A 150 5.40 -6.60 -12.42
C SER A 150 4.59 -6.47 -13.72
N SER A 151 4.11 -5.27 -14.07
CA SER A 151 3.37 -5.05 -15.32
C SER A 151 4.27 -4.71 -16.52
N SER A 152 5.56 -4.41 -16.29
CA SER A 152 6.45 -3.83 -17.30
C SER A 152 6.86 -4.79 -18.41
N ASP A 153 6.87 -6.10 -18.14
CA ASP A 153 7.19 -7.10 -19.16
C ASP A 153 5.96 -7.48 -20.02
N GLY A 154 4.75 -7.02 -19.66
CA GLY A 154 3.51 -7.28 -20.39
C GLY A 154 3.04 -8.73 -20.46
N ARG A 155 3.77 -9.67 -19.83
CA ARG A 155 3.51 -11.11 -19.86
C ARG A 155 2.59 -11.61 -18.75
N ALA A 156 2.55 -10.90 -17.62
CA ALA A 156 1.74 -11.25 -16.46
C ALA A 156 0.29 -10.82 -16.64
N SER A 157 -0.66 -11.68 -16.26
CA SER A 157 -2.07 -11.32 -16.18
C SER A 157 -2.34 -10.31 -15.05
N LYS A 158 -3.54 -9.74 -15.00
CA LYS A 158 -3.92 -8.83 -13.92
C LYS A 158 -3.93 -9.56 -12.57
N GLU A 159 -4.39 -10.79 -12.57
CA GLU A 159 -4.42 -11.70 -11.43
C GLU A 159 -3.00 -12.00 -10.94
N ASP A 160 -2.08 -12.32 -11.85
CA ASP A 160 -0.66 -12.53 -11.51
C ASP A 160 -0.04 -11.29 -10.85
N ILE A 161 -0.29 -10.10 -11.42
CA ILE A 161 0.23 -8.84 -10.87
C ILE A 161 -0.36 -8.58 -9.48
N LYS A 162 -1.65 -8.80 -9.29
CA LYS A 162 -2.32 -8.65 -7.99
C LYS A 162 -1.72 -9.60 -6.96
N ASP A 163 -1.56 -10.87 -7.31
CA ASP A 163 -0.97 -11.90 -6.43
C ASP A 163 0.50 -11.57 -6.10
N MET A 164 1.29 -11.09 -7.07
CA MET A 164 2.66 -10.63 -6.84
C MET A 164 2.71 -9.45 -5.87
N ILE A 165 1.86 -8.42 -6.06
CA ILE A 165 1.80 -7.26 -5.18
C ILE A 165 1.40 -7.69 -3.77
N ALA A 166 0.31 -8.46 -3.63
CA ALA A 166 -0.18 -8.89 -2.33
C ALA A 166 0.86 -9.76 -1.58
N THR A 167 1.48 -10.71 -2.28
CA THR A 167 2.51 -11.58 -1.69
C THR A 167 3.74 -10.78 -1.28
N TYR A 168 4.19 -9.84 -2.11
CA TYR A 168 5.29 -8.94 -1.75
C TYR A 168 4.94 -8.09 -0.52
N ILE A 169 3.79 -7.41 -0.51
CA ILE A 169 3.36 -6.53 0.59
C ILE A 169 3.21 -7.32 1.88
N PHE A 170 2.68 -8.54 1.82
CA PHE A 170 2.59 -9.41 3.00
C PHE A 170 3.97 -9.69 3.59
N ILE A 171 4.93 -10.13 2.77
CA ILE A 171 6.28 -10.47 3.24
C ILE A 171 7.02 -9.24 3.76
N THR A 172 6.98 -8.13 3.02
CA THR A 172 7.63 -6.87 3.47
C THR A 172 6.89 -6.24 4.64
N GLY A 173 5.59 -6.48 4.76
CA GLY A 173 4.75 -6.05 5.87
C GLY A 173 5.18 -6.71 7.18
N LEU A 174 5.53 -8.00 7.16
CA LEU A 174 6.12 -8.68 8.33
C LEU A 174 7.40 -8.00 8.80
N LEU A 175 8.29 -7.64 7.88
CA LEU A 175 9.53 -6.90 8.21
C LEU A 175 9.22 -5.51 8.76
N THR A 176 8.27 -4.80 8.13
CA THR A 176 7.86 -3.44 8.50
C THR A 176 7.25 -3.42 9.90
N ILE A 177 6.33 -4.34 10.20
CA ILE A 177 5.69 -4.41 11.53
C ILE A 177 6.71 -4.83 12.60
N THR A 178 7.63 -5.73 12.27
CA THR A 178 8.75 -6.06 13.18
C THR A 178 9.57 -4.80 13.49
N GLY A 179 9.90 -4.00 12.48
CA GLY A 179 10.59 -2.72 12.66
C GLY A 179 9.81 -1.73 13.54
N HIS A 180 8.49 -1.60 13.33
CA HIS A 180 7.65 -0.77 14.19
C HIS A 180 7.57 -1.28 15.62
N ALA A 181 7.49 -2.60 15.83
CA ALA A 181 7.44 -3.22 17.15
C ALA A 181 8.75 -3.01 17.92
N LEU A 182 9.89 -3.23 17.26
CA LEU A 182 11.22 -2.98 17.83
C LEU A 182 11.45 -1.50 18.17
N ALA A 183 10.82 -0.60 17.43
CA ALA A 183 10.85 0.84 17.69
C ALA A 183 9.74 1.31 18.66
N GLU A 184 9.03 0.40 19.32
CA GLU A 184 7.95 0.69 20.28
C GLU A 184 6.77 1.51 19.71
N ARG A 185 6.59 1.50 18.38
CA ARG A 185 5.51 2.24 17.68
C ARG A 185 4.19 1.49 17.64
N VAL A 186 4.19 0.20 17.93
CA VAL A 186 2.95 -0.61 18.04
C VAL A 186 2.38 -0.41 19.44
N THR A 187 1.78 0.76 19.67
CA THR A 187 1.22 1.15 20.96
C THR A 187 -0.16 0.53 21.20
N LYS A 188 -0.64 0.60 22.45
CA LYS A 188 -2.02 0.20 22.80
C LYS A 188 -3.06 0.96 21.98
N GLU A 189 -2.81 2.22 21.68
CA GLU A 189 -3.68 3.05 20.84
C GLU A 189 -3.76 2.49 19.42
N VAL A 190 -2.62 2.19 18.79
CA VAL A 190 -2.55 1.56 17.46
C VAL A 190 -3.32 0.24 17.44
N LEU A 191 -3.12 -0.62 18.45
CA LEU A 191 -3.83 -1.89 18.56
C LEU A 191 -5.34 -1.72 18.76
N THR A 192 -5.77 -0.70 19.48
CA THR A 192 -7.20 -0.39 19.67
C THR A 192 -7.84 0.02 18.34
N TYR A 193 -7.23 0.95 17.61
CA TYR A 193 -7.71 1.34 16.28
C TYR A 193 -7.67 0.18 15.29
N PHE A 194 -6.65 -0.67 15.38
CA PHE A 194 -6.57 -1.89 14.58
C PHE A 194 -7.77 -2.81 14.83
N LEU A 195 -8.07 -3.14 16.09
CA LEU A 195 -9.22 -3.98 16.45
C LEU A 195 -10.55 -3.38 15.98
N ILE A 196 -10.71 -2.05 16.10
CA ILE A 196 -11.89 -1.34 15.60
C ILE A 196 -11.98 -1.42 14.07
N SER A 197 -10.84 -1.36 13.36
CA SER A 197 -10.80 -1.40 11.90
C SER A 197 -11.14 -2.76 11.29
N LEU A 198 -10.83 -3.86 12.01
CA LEU A 198 -10.98 -5.23 11.52
C LEU A 198 -12.37 -5.58 10.98
N PRO A 199 -13.49 -5.38 11.72
CA PRO A 199 -14.80 -5.75 11.20
C PRO A 199 -15.14 -5.01 9.90
N PHE A 200 -14.80 -3.72 9.80
CA PHE A 200 -15.02 -2.94 8.59
C PHE A 200 -14.14 -3.39 7.44
N LEU A 201 -12.86 -3.65 7.70
CA LEU A 201 -11.91 -4.16 6.71
C LEU A 201 -12.37 -5.51 6.14
N ILE A 202 -12.75 -6.45 7.01
CA ILE A 202 -13.24 -7.78 6.61
C ILE A 202 -14.51 -7.65 5.77
N LEU A 203 -15.48 -6.84 6.21
CA LEU A 203 -16.70 -6.59 5.44
C LEU A 203 -16.38 -5.96 4.07
N GLY A 204 -15.41 -5.06 4.02
CA GLY A 204 -14.93 -4.42 2.80
C GLY A 204 -14.32 -5.43 1.82
N LEU A 205 -13.43 -6.30 2.30
CA LEU A 205 -12.82 -7.36 1.49
C LEU A 205 -13.88 -8.33 0.94
N LEU A 206 -14.78 -8.83 1.80
CA LEU A 206 -15.85 -9.75 1.37
C LEU A 206 -16.79 -9.12 0.35
N THR A 207 -17.10 -7.83 0.51
CA THR A 207 -17.93 -7.08 -0.44
C THR A 207 -17.17 -6.84 -1.75
N GLY A 208 -15.89 -6.49 -1.66
CA GLY A 208 -15.00 -6.28 -2.81
C GLY A 208 -14.92 -7.49 -3.71
N THR A 209 -14.72 -8.70 -3.16
CA THR A 209 -14.65 -9.94 -3.94
C THR A 209 -15.94 -10.22 -4.72
N LYS A 210 -17.11 -9.87 -4.14
CA LYS A 210 -18.42 -10.02 -4.81
C LYS A 210 -18.62 -8.97 -5.91
N LEU A 211 -18.28 -7.72 -5.62
CA LEU A 211 -18.43 -6.59 -6.55
C LEU A 211 -17.47 -6.67 -7.73
N PHE A 212 -16.27 -7.23 -7.52
CA PHE A 212 -15.22 -7.36 -8.54
C PHE A 212 -15.73 -8.01 -9.83
N LYS A 213 -16.67 -8.95 -9.73
CA LYS A 213 -17.22 -9.65 -10.90
C LYS A 213 -18.06 -8.77 -11.83
N ASN A 214 -18.62 -7.67 -11.31
CA ASN A 214 -19.66 -6.90 -12.00
C ASN A 214 -19.26 -5.44 -12.28
N ILE A 215 -18.09 -4.99 -11.81
CA ILE A 215 -17.67 -3.59 -11.94
C ILE A 215 -16.56 -3.47 -12.98
N ASP A 216 -16.67 -2.44 -13.82
CA ASP A 216 -15.58 -2.04 -14.71
C ASP A 216 -14.37 -1.56 -13.89
N ALA A 217 -13.33 -2.39 -13.82
CA ALA A 217 -12.08 -2.09 -13.13
C ALA A 217 -11.43 -0.77 -13.60
N LYS A 218 -11.68 -0.35 -14.85
CA LYS A 218 -11.15 0.92 -15.37
C LYS A 218 -11.79 2.12 -14.68
N THR A 219 -13.11 2.10 -14.50
CA THR A 219 -13.86 3.16 -13.82
C THR A 219 -13.39 3.32 -12.38
N VAL A 220 -13.25 2.21 -11.63
CA VAL A 220 -12.77 2.28 -10.24
C VAL A 220 -11.35 2.79 -10.16
N LYS A 221 -10.47 2.32 -11.05
CA LYS A 221 -9.08 2.78 -11.12
C LYS A 221 -8.97 4.30 -11.27
N TYR A 222 -9.73 4.91 -12.19
CA TYR A 222 -9.73 6.37 -12.37
C TYR A 222 -10.35 7.11 -11.18
N GLY A 223 -11.40 6.56 -10.56
CA GLY A 223 -11.95 7.11 -9.33
C GLY A 223 -10.93 7.16 -8.19
N VAL A 224 -10.16 6.08 -8.01
CA VAL A 224 -9.07 6.02 -7.03
C VAL A 224 -7.99 7.05 -7.35
N TYR A 225 -7.59 7.22 -8.62
CA TYR A 225 -6.59 8.23 -8.97
C TYR A 225 -7.06 9.65 -8.71
N LEU A 226 -8.30 9.99 -9.07
CA LEU A 226 -8.86 11.30 -8.77
C LEU A 226 -8.90 11.54 -7.26
N PHE A 227 -9.37 10.55 -6.50
CA PHE A 227 -9.44 10.61 -5.05
C PHE A 227 -8.07 10.84 -4.41
N VAL A 228 -7.08 10.02 -4.81
CA VAL A 228 -5.70 10.11 -4.31
C VAL A 228 -5.04 11.43 -4.71
N PHE A 229 -5.34 11.97 -5.89
CA PHE A 229 -4.86 13.30 -6.31
C PHE A 229 -5.39 14.41 -5.41
N ILE A 230 -6.69 14.40 -5.09
CA ILE A 230 -7.33 15.39 -4.20
C ILE A 230 -6.75 15.27 -2.78
N ALA A 231 -6.61 14.05 -2.26
CA ALA A 231 -6.00 13.82 -0.96
C ALA A 231 -4.53 14.28 -0.91
N GLY A 232 -3.75 13.92 -1.94
CA GLY A 232 -2.34 14.29 -2.03
C GLY A 232 -2.12 15.79 -2.12
N THR A 233 -2.91 16.49 -2.95
CA THR A 233 -2.87 17.95 -3.01
C THR A 233 -3.28 18.58 -1.68
N SER A 234 -4.32 18.07 -1.03
CA SER A 234 -4.76 18.55 0.29
C SER A 234 -3.65 18.40 1.34
N LEU A 235 -2.94 17.27 1.37
CA LEU A 235 -1.80 17.04 2.27
C LEU A 235 -0.64 18.02 2.04
N LEU A 236 -0.42 18.46 0.79
CA LEU A 236 0.63 19.45 0.48
C LEU A 236 0.28 20.86 0.96
N PHE A 237 -1.00 21.18 1.10
CA PHE A 237 -1.48 22.49 1.55
C PHE A 237 -1.86 22.54 3.03
N LEU A 238 -1.93 21.39 3.72
CA LEU A 238 -2.04 21.36 5.17
C LEU A 238 -0.73 21.88 5.79
N LYS A 239 -0.82 22.95 6.59
CA LYS A 239 0.32 23.60 7.26
C LYS A 239 0.73 22.93 8.56
#